data_AF-E3VPK3-F1
#
_entry.id   AF-E3VPK3-F1
#
_cell.length_a   1.000
_cell.length_b   1.000
_cell.length_c   1.000
_cell.angle_alpha   90.00
_cell.angle_beta   90.00
_cell.angle_gamma   90.00
#
_symmetry.space_group_name_H-M   'P 1'
#
loop_
_entity.id
_entity.type
_entity.pdbx_description
1 polymer ?
#
loop_
_entity_poly.entity_id
_entity_poly.type
_entity_poly.pdbx_seq_one_letter_code
_entity_poly.pdbx_strand_id
1 'polypeptide(L)'
;LGDVLIGAAATIADYNGIPNVSHIKDKLIEMTHLNETIFAAGIASSHQGHKMKSGVYLNGDMLAQVCKHNVTRFPYEISRLAQDIAGGLVVTLPSEKDFRHPVAGPLLKKYLKGRKGV
;
A
#
# COMPACT_ATOMS: atom_id res chain seq x y z
N LEU A 1 -4.86 -0.33 -5.96
CA LEU A 1 -4.78 0.22 -4.58
C LEU A 1 -3.46 -0.19 -3.93
N GLY A 2 -3.15 -1.50 -3.87
CA GLY A 2 -1.92 -1.98 -3.24
C GLY A 2 -0.66 -1.35 -3.81
N ASP A 3 -0.53 -1.23 -5.13
CA ASP A 3 0.67 -0.66 -5.78
C ASP A 3 0.99 0.77 -5.33
N VAL A 4 -0.05 1.62 -5.22
CA VAL A 4 0.11 3.01 -4.75
C VAL A 4 0.56 3.04 -3.30
N LEU A 5 0.00 2.18 -2.45
CA LEU A 5 0.35 2.14 -1.03
C LEU A 5 1.75 1.53 -0.80
N ILE A 6 2.13 0.52 -1.59
CA ILE A 6 3.49 -0.03 -1.62
C ILE A 6 4.49 1.05 -2.05
N GLY A 7 4.16 1.81 -3.10
CA GLY A 7 4.98 2.93 -3.56
C GLY A 7 5.14 4.04 -2.52
N ALA A 8 4.06 4.38 -1.80
CA ALA A 8 4.09 5.33 -0.70
C ALA A 8 4.98 4.83 0.47
N ALA A 9 4.87 3.55 0.84
CA ALA A 9 5.70 2.92 1.86
C ALA A 9 7.19 2.91 1.47
N ALA A 10 7.51 2.58 0.21
CA ALA A 10 8.87 2.63 -0.30
C ALA A 10 9.43 4.08 -0.31
N THR A 11 8.60 5.05 -0.68
CA THR A 11 8.97 6.47 -0.73
C THR A 11 9.28 7.02 0.67
N ILE A 12 8.43 6.74 1.66
CA ILE A 12 8.68 7.22 3.03
C ILE A 12 9.90 6.52 3.65
N ALA A 13 10.17 5.25 3.31
CA ALA A 13 11.40 4.58 3.72
C ALA A 13 12.66 5.25 3.14
N ASP A 14 12.62 5.71 1.88
CA ASP A 14 13.71 6.49 1.28
C ASP A 14 13.84 7.87 1.95
N TYR A 15 12.74 8.57 2.19
CA TYR A 15 12.74 9.86 2.87
C TYR A 15 13.31 9.75 4.30
N ASN A 16 13.04 8.64 4.99
CA ASN A 16 13.61 8.32 6.30
C ASN A 16 15.07 7.83 6.23
N GLY A 17 15.63 7.62 5.03
CA GLY A 17 17.03 7.22 4.85
C GLY A 17 17.33 5.75 5.08
N ILE A 18 16.31 4.89 5.10
CA ILE A 18 16.44 3.44 5.35
C ILE A 18 15.87 2.56 4.22
N PRO A 19 16.01 2.91 2.91
CA PRO A 19 15.37 2.14 1.84
C PRO A 19 15.92 0.71 1.69
N ASN A 20 17.15 0.46 2.17
CA ASN A 20 17.89 -0.79 1.92
C ASN A 20 17.96 -1.74 3.12
N VAL A 21 17.41 -1.37 4.28
CA VAL A 21 17.45 -2.24 5.47
C VAL A 21 16.58 -3.48 5.22
N SER A 22 17.05 -4.64 5.67
CA SER A 22 16.47 -5.95 5.33
C SER A 22 14.98 -6.03 5.66
N HIS A 23 14.60 -5.68 6.89
CA HIS A 23 13.21 -5.79 7.33
C HIS A 23 12.25 -4.86 6.59
N ILE A 24 12.71 -3.74 6.00
CA ILE A 24 11.84 -2.88 5.17
C ILE A 24 11.62 -3.55 3.82
N LYS A 25 12.69 -4.07 3.20
CA LYS A 25 12.59 -4.80 1.93
C LYS A 25 11.69 -6.02 2.06
N ASP A 26 11.85 -6.81 3.12
CA ASP A 26 11.02 -8.00 3.35
C ASP A 26 9.53 -7.63 3.50
N LYS A 27 9.22 -6.53 4.20
CA LYS A 27 7.83 -6.05 4.31
C LYS A 27 7.28 -5.57 2.97
N LEU A 28 8.06 -4.86 2.15
CA LEU A 28 7.64 -4.44 0.81
C LEU A 28 7.41 -5.65 -0.13
N ILE A 29 8.25 -6.69 -0.01
CA ILE A 29 8.07 -7.96 -0.72
C ILE A 29 6.77 -8.63 -0.28
N GLU A 30 6.49 -8.70 1.02
CA GLU A 30 5.24 -9.28 1.54
C GLU A 30 4.01 -8.51 1.05
N MET A 31 4.05 -7.17 1.10
CA MET A 31 2.97 -6.35 0.56
C MET A 31 2.72 -6.64 -0.92
N THR A 32 3.79 -6.82 -1.71
CA THR A 32 3.71 -7.18 -3.13
C THR A 32 3.12 -8.57 -3.32
N HIS A 33 3.62 -9.57 -2.60
CA HIS A 33 3.12 -10.94 -2.63
C HIS A 33 1.61 -11.01 -2.34
N LEU A 34 1.15 -10.33 -1.30
CA LEU A 34 -0.26 -10.30 -0.91
C LEU A 34 -1.14 -9.61 -1.97
N ASN A 35 -0.65 -8.51 -2.56
CA ASN A 35 -1.36 -7.80 -3.63
C ASN A 35 -1.47 -8.66 -4.91
N GLU A 36 -0.37 -9.28 -5.32
CA GLU A 36 -0.33 -10.16 -6.49
C GLU A 36 -1.15 -11.44 -6.31
N THR A 37 -1.28 -11.94 -5.08
CA THR A 37 -2.14 -13.10 -4.79
C THR A 37 -3.62 -12.80 -5.05
N ILE A 38 -4.09 -11.59 -4.72
CA ILE A 38 -5.45 -11.14 -5.07
C ILE A 38 -5.60 -11.03 -6.58
N PHE A 39 -4.63 -10.38 -7.23
CA PHE A 39 -4.65 -10.19 -8.68
C PHE A 39 -4.71 -11.53 -9.42
N ALA A 40 -3.83 -12.47 -9.06
CA ALA A 40 -3.76 -13.81 -9.62
C ALA A 40 -5.08 -14.58 -9.51
N ALA A 41 -5.73 -14.55 -8.33
CA ALA A 41 -7.02 -15.21 -8.13
C ALA A 41 -8.13 -14.59 -9.02
N GLY A 42 -8.13 -13.26 -9.16
CA GLY A 42 -9.06 -12.54 -10.04
C GLY A 42 -8.89 -12.91 -11.51
N ILE A 43 -7.66 -12.81 -12.03
CA ILE A 43 -7.41 -13.16 -13.43
C ILE A 43 -7.67 -14.64 -13.71
N ALA A 44 -7.37 -15.54 -12.77
CA ALA A 44 -7.64 -16.97 -12.92
C ALA A 44 -9.15 -17.23 -13.03
N SER A 45 -9.97 -16.56 -12.21
CA SER A 45 -11.43 -16.60 -12.32
C SER A 45 -11.91 -16.13 -13.69
N SER A 46 -11.37 -15.02 -14.21
CA SER A 46 -11.72 -14.51 -15.54
C SER A 46 -11.31 -15.47 -16.67
N HIS A 47 -10.13 -16.09 -16.58
CA HIS A 47 -9.64 -17.05 -17.57
C HIS A 47 -10.46 -18.34 -17.62
N GLN A 48 -11.05 -18.75 -16.48
CA GLN A 48 -11.96 -19.91 -16.41
C GLN A 48 -13.42 -19.54 -16.73
N GLY A 49 -13.65 -18.40 -17.39
CA GLY A 49 -14.98 -17.99 -17.77
C GLY A 49 -15.62 -18.92 -18.81
N HIS A 50 -16.95 -19.05 -18.75
CA HIS A 50 -17.73 -19.87 -19.68
C HIS A 50 -18.90 -19.07 -20.27
N LYS A 51 -19.33 -19.46 -21.47
CA LYS A 51 -20.40 -18.79 -22.20
C LYS A 51 -21.78 -19.19 -21.67
N MET A 52 -22.63 -18.21 -21.39
CA MET A 52 -24.01 -18.40 -20.96
C MET A 52 -24.97 -18.54 -22.15
N LYS A 53 -26.24 -18.90 -21.89
CA LYS A 53 -27.30 -19.00 -22.91
C LYS A 53 -27.50 -17.70 -23.71
N SER A 54 -27.33 -16.54 -23.08
CA SER A 54 -27.42 -15.22 -23.73
C SER A 54 -26.20 -14.84 -24.57
N GLY A 55 -25.12 -15.62 -24.49
CA GLY A 55 -23.86 -15.38 -25.18
C GLY A 55 -22.83 -14.56 -24.38
N VAL A 56 -23.19 -13.98 -23.24
CA VAL A 56 -22.23 -13.35 -22.32
C VAL A 56 -21.32 -14.39 -21.67
N TYR A 57 -20.09 -14.03 -21.33
CA TYR A 57 -19.19 -14.87 -20.56
C TYR A 57 -19.30 -14.54 -19.07
N LEU A 58 -19.49 -15.57 -18.24
CA LEU A 58 -19.46 -15.47 -16.79
C LEU A 58 -18.16 -16.11 -16.27
N ASN A 59 -17.44 -15.42 -15.39
CA ASN A 59 -16.19 -15.90 -14.80
C ASN A 59 -16.40 -17.10 -13.86
N GLY A 60 -15.34 -17.83 -13.53
CA GLY A 60 -15.39 -18.98 -12.64
C GLY A 60 -15.76 -18.60 -11.20
N ASP A 61 -16.95 -18.99 -10.76
CA ASP A 61 -17.56 -18.57 -9.49
C ASP A 61 -16.68 -18.90 -8.27
N MET A 62 -16.25 -20.17 -8.15
CA MET A 62 -15.42 -20.61 -7.02
C MET A 62 -14.16 -19.75 -6.84
N LEU A 63 -13.45 -19.44 -7.94
CA LEU A 63 -12.25 -18.58 -7.90
C LEU A 63 -12.59 -17.12 -7.61
N ALA A 64 -13.77 -16.64 -8.02
CA ALA A 64 -14.24 -15.31 -7.66
C ALA A 64 -14.44 -15.19 -6.13
N GLN A 65 -14.99 -16.23 -5.50
CA GLN A 65 -15.15 -16.28 -4.04
C GLN A 65 -13.81 -16.31 -3.32
N VAL A 66 -12.85 -17.10 -3.81
CA VAL A 66 -11.46 -17.12 -3.28
C VAL A 66 -10.82 -15.74 -3.38
N CYS A 67 -10.91 -15.09 -4.55
CA CYS A 67 -10.41 -13.72 -4.75
C CYS A 67 -11.05 -12.75 -3.74
N LYS A 68 -12.38 -12.77 -3.62
CA LYS A 68 -13.08 -11.88 -2.69
C LYS A 68 -12.68 -12.15 -1.24
N HIS A 69 -12.53 -13.41 -0.84
CA HIS A 69 -12.12 -13.75 0.52
C HIS A 69 -10.72 -13.21 0.84
N ASN A 70 -9.76 -13.32 -0.08
CA ASN A 70 -8.43 -12.72 0.07
C ASN A 70 -8.51 -11.19 0.18
N VAL A 71 -9.35 -10.53 -0.64
CA VAL A 71 -9.59 -9.09 -0.58
C VAL A 71 -10.15 -8.63 0.78
N THR A 72 -10.89 -9.47 1.50
CA THR A 72 -11.37 -9.09 2.85
C THR A 72 -10.28 -9.12 3.91
N ARG A 73 -9.10 -9.66 3.62
CA ARG A 73 -8.04 -9.93 4.60
C ARG A 73 -6.76 -9.14 4.29
N PHE A 74 -6.18 -9.35 3.11
CA PHE A 74 -4.85 -8.85 2.80
C PHE A 74 -4.71 -7.32 2.76
N PRO A 75 -5.72 -6.53 2.34
CA PRO A 75 -5.62 -5.08 2.40
C PRO A 75 -5.34 -4.54 3.82
N TYR A 76 -5.84 -5.21 4.86
CA TYR A 76 -5.58 -4.83 6.25
C TYR A 76 -4.11 -5.05 6.62
N GLU A 77 -3.52 -6.17 6.20
CA GLU A 77 -2.11 -6.46 6.46
C GLU A 77 -1.18 -5.53 5.66
N ILE A 78 -1.50 -5.28 4.39
CA ILE A 78 -0.77 -4.30 3.57
C ILE A 78 -0.81 -2.91 4.23
N SER A 79 -1.98 -2.49 4.73
CA SER A 79 -2.10 -1.22 5.46
C SER A 79 -1.30 -1.20 6.76
N ARG A 80 -1.32 -2.30 7.53
CA ARG A 80 -0.55 -2.43 8.77
C ARG A 80 0.96 -2.32 8.52
N LEU A 81 1.47 -3.00 7.48
CA LEU A 81 2.87 -2.93 7.07
C LEU A 81 3.26 -1.52 6.57
N ALA A 82 2.38 -0.86 5.83
CA ALA A 82 2.62 0.52 5.39
C ALA A 82 2.76 1.49 6.58
N GLN A 83 1.93 1.35 7.63
CA GLN A 83 2.03 2.17 8.84
C GLN A 83 3.32 1.90 9.63
N ASP A 84 3.71 0.63 9.74
CA ASP A 84 4.98 0.21 10.36
C ASP A 84 6.18 0.85 9.64
N ILE A 85 6.21 0.82 8.30
CA ILE A 85 7.26 1.44 7.49
C ILE A 85 7.25 2.97 7.61
N ALA A 86 6.06 3.59 7.63
CA ALA A 86 5.92 5.05 7.70
C ALA A 86 6.34 5.64 9.05
N GLY A 87 6.14 4.90 10.14
CA GLY A 87 6.38 5.37 11.50
C GLY A 87 5.32 6.33 12.03
N GLY A 88 5.52 6.82 13.26
CA GLY A 88 4.48 7.54 14.02
C GLY A 88 3.99 8.85 13.41
N LEU A 89 4.80 9.49 12.54
CA LEU A 89 4.42 10.78 11.96
C LEU A 89 3.18 10.68 11.06
N VAL A 90 2.85 9.49 10.54
CA VAL A 90 1.63 9.25 9.75
C VAL A 90 0.34 9.55 10.53
N VAL A 91 0.39 9.54 11.87
CA VAL A 91 -0.75 9.88 12.74
C VAL A 91 -0.50 11.08 13.65
N THR A 92 0.70 11.66 13.64
CA THR A 92 1.06 12.80 14.49
C THR A 92 1.57 14.02 13.72
N LEU A 93 1.46 14.03 12.39
CA LEU A 93 1.87 15.19 11.59
C LEU A 93 1.04 16.42 11.98
N PRO A 94 1.67 17.58 12.25
CA PRO A 94 0.96 18.83 12.49
C PRO A 94 0.08 19.22 11.31
N SER A 95 -0.92 20.07 11.57
CA SER A 95 -1.85 20.46 10.53
C SER A 95 -1.15 21.30 9.45
N GLU A 96 -1.74 21.33 8.25
CA GLU A 96 -1.24 22.21 7.19
C GLU A 96 -1.25 23.69 7.61
N LYS A 97 -2.20 24.10 8.46
CA LYS A 97 -2.25 25.47 9.00
C LYS A 97 -1.00 25.80 9.80
N ASP A 98 -0.46 24.84 10.57
CA ASP A 98 0.78 25.02 11.32
C ASP A 98 1.98 25.16 10.38
N PHE A 99 2.01 24.38 9.29
CA PHE A 99 3.04 24.50 8.24
C PHE A 99 3.03 25.86 7.53
N ARG A 100 1.85 26.48 7.40
CA ARG A 100 1.66 27.81 6.80
C ARG A 100 1.80 28.95 7.83
N HIS A 101 1.85 28.65 9.12
CA HIS A 101 1.96 29.66 10.18
C HIS A 101 3.34 30.33 10.15
N PRO A 102 3.44 31.67 10.27
CA PRO A 102 4.71 32.40 10.10
C PRO A 102 5.77 32.03 11.14
N VAL A 103 5.35 31.58 12.34
CA VAL A 103 6.25 31.15 13.42
C VAL A 103 6.50 29.64 13.43
N ALA A 104 5.45 28.80 13.45
CA ALA A 104 5.61 27.34 13.53
C ALA A 104 6.12 26.73 12.21
N GLY A 105 5.70 27.23 11.04
CA GLY A 105 6.08 26.69 9.74
C GLY A 105 7.59 26.58 9.51
N PRO A 106 8.39 27.64 9.76
CA PRO A 106 9.85 27.56 9.70
C PRO A 106 10.45 26.51 10.64
N LEU A 107 9.88 26.32 11.83
CA LEU A 107 10.34 25.31 12.79
C LEU A 107 10.04 23.90 12.28
N LEU A 108 8.82 23.66 11.78
CA LEU A 108 8.43 22.36 11.22
C LEU A 108 9.30 21.97 10.03
N LYS A 109 9.58 22.90 9.11
CA LYS A 109 10.51 22.69 7.97
C LYS A 109 11.94 22.39 8.40
N LYS A 110 12.34 22.81 9.61
CA LYS A 110 13.66 22.50 10.18
C LYS A 110 13.69 21.12 10.83
N TYR A 111 12.68 20.79 11.65
CA TYR A 111 12.70 19.60 12.50
C TYR A 111 12.09 18.34 11.86
N LEU A 112 11.21 18.48 10.87
CA LEU A 112 10.59 17.35 10.16
C LEU A 112 11.29 17.03 8.83
N LYS A 113 12.59 17.31 8.72
CA LYS A 113 13.37 16.94 7.54
C LYS A 113 13.63 15.43 7.51
N GLY A 114 13.65 14.88 6.30
CA GLY A 114 14.12 13.53 6.04
C GLY A 114 15.65 13.46 5.94
N ARG A 115 16.15 12.46 5.22
CA ARG A 115 17.56 12.38 4.84
C ARG A 115 17.98 13.62 4.03
N LYS A 116 19.29 13.88 3.96
CA LYS A 116 19.83 14.99 3.15
C LYS A 116 19.28 14.94 1.71
N GLY A 117 18.74 16.07 1.26
CA GLY A 117 18.13 16.23 -0.07
C GLY A 117 16.61 16.07 -0.12
N VAL A 118 16.00 15.73 1.01
CA VAL A 118 14.55 15.65 1.26
C VAL A 118 14.19 16.66 2.35
#